data_AF-A0A7K9XHL3-F1
#
_entry.id   AF-A0A7K9XHL3-F1
#
_cell.length_a   1.000
_cell.length_b   1.000
_cell.length_c   1.000
_cell.angle_alpha   90.00
_cell.angle_beta   90.00
_cell.angle_gamma   90.00
#
_symmetry.space_group_name_H-M   'P 1'
#
loop_
_entity.id
_entity.type
_entity.pdbx_description
1 polymer ?
#
loop_
_entity_poly.entity_id
_entity_poly.type
_entity_poly.pdbx_seq_one_letter_code
_entity_poly.pdbx_strand_id
1 'polypeptide(L)'
;GSKAKGGGVRFAPSQPAEGAHGHVHFDEKLHDSVVMVTQEKDGNFLVKVGFLKILHKYEITFVLPPVQRLGKDVCAVPLPSLNLRVLSMVSLSPGHSVKCEYTAHKEGVLKEEMVLASEAGEGACVKVVVQARVMGK
;
A
#
# COMPACT_ATOMS: atom_id res chain seq x y z
N GLY A 1 -30.61 -2.18 41.20
CA GLY A 1 -30.11 -3.28 40.37
C GLY A 1 -30.23 -2.90 38.91
N SER A 2 -29.10 -2.63 38.26
CA SER A 2 -29.01 -2.18 36.88
C SER A 2 -29.35 -3.29 35.89
N LYS A 3 -30.18 -3.01 34.88
CA LYS A 3 -30.25 -3.81 33.64
C LYS A 3 -30.35 -2.89 32.44
N ALA A 4 -29.23 -2.71 31.76
CA ALA A 4 -29.16 -2.15 30.42
C ALA A 4 -29.71 -3.19 29.43
N LYS A 5 -30.60 -2.78 28.53
CA LYS A 5 -31.01 -3.56 27.36
C LYS A 5 -30.48 -2.85 26.12
N GLY A 6 -29.54 -3.52 25.45
CA GLY A 6 -28.88 -3.03 24.25
C GLY A 6 -29.87 -2.73 23.13
N GLY A 7 -29.66 -1.60 22.46
CA GLY A 7 -30.36 -1.24 21.23
C GLY A 7 -29.90 -2.17 20.10
N GLY A 8 -30.79 -3.05 19.66
CA GLY A 8 -30.64 -3.77 18.40
C GLY A 8 -31.01 -2.83 17.26
N VAL A 9 -30.10 -2.63 16.31
CA VAL A 9 -30.40 -1.92 15.07
C VAL A 9 -31.10 -2.88 14.13
N ARG A 10 -32.35 -2.58 13.75
CA ARG A 10 -33.12 -3.32 12.75
C ARG A 10 -33.11 -2.50 11.45
N PHE A 11 -32.45 -3.00 10.42
CA PHE A 11 -32.58 -2.46 9.07
C PHE A 11 -33.80 -3.11 8.41
N ALA A 12 -34.81 -2.30 8.07
CA ALA A 12 -35.97 -2.77 7.31
C ALA A 12 -35.61 -2.83 5.81
N PRO A 13 -36.08 -3.84 5.04
CA PRO A 13 -35.94 -3.83 3.61
C PRO A 13 -37.05 -2.98 3.01
N SER A 14 -36.71 -1.83 2.42
CA SER A 14 -37.60 -1.11 1.52
C SER A 14 -37.09 -1.29 0.10
N GLN A 15 -37.69 -2.23 -0.62
CA GLN A 15 -37.80 -2.22 -2.08
C GLN A 15 -39.22 -1.72 -2.41
N PRO A 16 -39.42 -0.93 -3.49
CA PRO A 16 -39.43 -1.56 -4.82
C PRO A 16 -38.87 -0.71 -5.99
N ALA A 17 -38.69 -1.44 -7.10
CA ALA A 17 -38.57 -1.04 -8.51
C ALA A 17 -37.18 -0.67 -9.07
N GLU A 18 -36.76 -1.54 -9.99
CA GLU A 18 -35.96 -1.33 -11.18
C GLU A 18 -34.52 -0.78 -11.08
N GLY A 19 -33.60 -1.66 -11.46
CA GLY A 19 -32.74 -1.31 -12.59
C GLY A 19 -31.51 -0.48 -12.30
N ALA A 20 -30.80 -0.74 -11.19
CA ALA A 20 -29.38 -0.43 -11.12
C ALA A 20 -28.74 -1.36 -10.10
N HIS A 21 -28.60 -2.62 -10.51
CA HIS A 21 -27.59 -3.46 -9.89
C HIS A 21 -26.29 -2.65 -9.94
N GLY A 22 -25.71 -2.37 -8.77
CA GLY A 22 -24.32 -1.96 -8.64
C GLY A 22 -23.41 -3.12 -9.05
N HIS A 23 -23.60 -3.66 -10.25
CA HIS A 23 -22.62 -4.48 -10.93
C HIS A 23 -21.53 -3.53 -11.33
N VAL A 24 -20.55 -3.38 -10.43
CA VAL A 24 -19.21 -3.01 -10.83
C VAL A 24 -18.80 -4.03 -11.90
N HIS A 25 -18.84 -3.61 -13.16
CA HIS A 25 -18.24 -4.38 -14.23
C HIS A 25 -16.75 -4.28 -13.96
N PHE A 26 -16.20 -5.31 -13.31
CA PHE A 26 -14.77 -5.52 -13.31
C PHE A 26 -14.43 -5.83 -14.76
N ASP A 27 -14.00 -4.80 -15.50
CA ASP A 27 -13.35 -5.02 -16.77
C ASP A 27 -12.21 -5.99 -16.45
N GLU A 28 -12.27 -7.20 -17.03
CA GLU A 28 -11.36 -8.33 -16.77
C GLU A 28 -9.88 -7.97 -17.03
N LYS A 29 -9.66 -6.76 -17.55
CA LYS A 29 -8.38 -6.11 -17.80
C LYS A 29 -7.83 -5.26 -16.65
N LEU A 30 -8.55 -5.08 -15.54
CA LEU A 30 -8.06 -4.38 -14.33
C LEU A 30 -7.13 -5.30 -13.51
N HIS A 31 -5.99 -5.64 -14.10
CA HIS A 31 -4.79 -5.96 -13.34
C HIS A 31 -4.07 -4.69 -12.85
N ASP A 32 -4.55 -3.50 -13.21
CA ASP A 32 -4.15 -2.21 -12.64
C ASP A 32 -4.65 -2.10 -11.20
N SER A 33 -4.05 -2.88 -10.30
CA SER A 33 -4.13 -2.64 -8.88
C SER A 33 -3.58 -1.25 -8.63
N VAL A 34 -4.48 -0.28 -8.39
CA VAL A 34 -4.10 1.12 -8.19
C VAL A 34 -3.27 1.21 -6.92
N VAL A 35 -1.96 1.40 -7.08
CA VAL A 35 -1.06 1.69 -5.98
C VAL A 35 -1.12 3.18 -5.70
N MET A 36 -1.60 3.56 -4.51
CA MET A 36 -1.64 4.96 -4.10
C MET A 36 -0.39 5.31 -3.29
N VAL A 37 0.30 6.37 -3.71
CA VAL A 37 1.45 6.92 -2.98
C VAL A 37 1.04 8.25 -2.37
N THR A 38 1.21 8.40 -1.06
CA THR A 38 0.91 9.63 -0.32
C THR A 38 2.14 10.05 0.48
N GLN A 39 2.50 11.34 0.38
CA GLN A 39 3.51 11.92 1.25
C GLN A 39 2.87 12.31 2.59
N GLU A 40 3.44 11.81 3.67
CA GLU A 40 3.05 12.12 5.03
C GLU A 40 3.69 13.45 5.48
N LYS A 41 3.16 14.02 6.57
CA LYS A 41 3.58 15.35 7.07
C LYS A 41 5.06 15.42 7.48
N ASP A 42 5.64 14.29 7.86
CA ASP A 42 7.05 14.14 8.23
C ASP A 42 7.97 13.95 7.01
N GLY A 43 7.42 13.97 5.80
CA GLY A 43 8.14 13.76 4.54
C GLY A 43 8.32 12.30 4.15
N ASN A 44 7.86 11.36 4.99
CA ASN A 44 7.83 9.93 4.67
C ASN A 44 6.69 9.59 3.71
N PHE A 45 6.65 8.35 3.23
CA PHE A 45 5.65 7.91 2.27
C PHE A 45 4.81 6.75 2.79
N LEU A 46 3.51 6.81 2.51
CA LEU A 46 2.57 5.71 2.64
C LEU A 46 2.18 5.23 1.24
N VAL A 47 2.40 3.95 0.97
CA VAL A 47 2.06 3.27 -0.28
C VAL A 47 0.94 2.28 0.01
N LYS A 48 -0.25 2.49 -0.56
CA LYS A 48 -1.41 1.60 -0.38
C LYS A 48 -1.58 0.75 -1.63
N VAL A 49 -1.47 -0.57 -1.48
CA VAL A 49 -1.48 -1.52 -2.61
C VAL A 49 -2.80 -2.27 -2.77
N GLY A 50 -3.83 -1.87 -2.01
CA GLY A 50 -5.14 -2.49 -2.05
C GLY A 50 -5.18 -3.85 -1.37
N PHE A 51 -5.75 -4.84 -2.06
CA PHE A 51 -6.00 -6.18 -1.52
C PHE A 51 -5.02 -7.20 -2.07
N LEU A 52 -4.39 -7.97 -1.18
CA LEU A 52 -3.49 -9.07 -1.52
C LEU A 52 -4.06 -10.38 -0.99
N LYS A 53 -3.73 -11.50 -1.63
CA LYS A 53 -4.09 -12.84 -1.16
C LYS A 53 -3.04 -13.36 -0.19
N ILE A 54 -3.45 -13.97 0.90
CA ILE A 54 -2.52 -14.59 1.86
C ILE A 54 -1.72 -15.74 1.22
N LEU A 55 -0.49 -15.93 1.67
CA LEU A 55 0.50 -16.91 1.20
C LEU A 55 0.95 -16.71 -0.25
N HIS A 56 0.84 -15.48 -0.75
CA HIS A 56 1.38 -15.09 -2.05
C HIS A 56 2.54 -14.10 -1.90
N LYS A 57 3.43 -14.15 -2.89
CA LYS A 57 4.46 -13.15 -3.14
C LYS A 57 4.01 -12.26 -4.29
N TYR A 58 4.15 -10.96 -4.09
CA TYR A 58 3.78 -9.95 -5.07
C TYR A 58 5.01 -9.15 -5.45
N GLU A 59 5.12 -8.85 -6.74
CA GLU A 59 5.99 -7.78 -7.20
C GLU A 59 5.16 -6.51 -7.28
N ILE A 60 5.57 -5.47 -6.57
CA ILE A 60 4.87 -4.19 -6.51
C ILE A 60 5.81 -3.13 -7.06
N THR A 61 5.33 -2.38 -8.04
CA THR A 61 6.03 -1.23 -8.60
C THR A 61 5.22 0.04 -8.32
N PHE A 62 5.87 1.08 -7.82
CA PHE A 62 5.26 2.38 -7.60
C PHE A 62 6.26 3.51 -7.85
N VAL A 63 5.74 4.72 -8.10
CA VAL A 63 6.55 5.91 -8.32
C VAL A 63 6.44 6.81 -7.10
N LEU A 64 7.58 7.08 -6.46
CA LEU A 64 7.69 8.12 -5.44
C LEU A 64 7.83 9.48 -6.13
N PRO A 65 7.10 10.52 -5.65
CA PRO A 65 7.30 11.88 -6.14
C PRO A 65 8.73 12.37 -5.82
N PRO A 66 9.18 13.47 -6.44
CA PRO A 66 10.51 14.04 -6.16
C PRO A 66 10.71 14.33 -4.68
N VAL A 67 11.82 13.83 -4.14
CA VAL A 67 12.26 14.09 -2.77
C VAL A 67 13.56 14.85 -2.85
N GLN A 68 13.52 16.17 -2.66
CA GLN A 68 14.69 17.06 -2.83
C GLN A 68 15.91 16.57 -2.04
N ARG A 69 15.69 16.11 -0.81
CA ARG A 69 16.74 15.61 0.11
C ARG A 69 17.37 14.27 -0.31
N LEU A 70 16.76 13.48 -1.20
CA LEU A 70 17.34 12.21 -1.64
C LEU A 70 18.26 12.37 -2.86
N GLY A 71 18.14 13.47 -3.61
CA GLY A 71 18.88 13.66 -4.84
C GLY A 71 18.43 12.70 -5.95
N LYS A 72 19.35 12.39 -6.88
CA LYS A 72 19.11 11.49 -8.03
C LYS A 72 19.48 10.04 -7.74
N ASP A 73 20.54 9.82 -6.96
CA ASP A 73 21.10 8.51 -6.68
C ASP A 73 20.63 8.05 -5.30
N VAL A 74 19.81 7.00 -5.28
CA VAL A 74 19.09 6.53 -4.10
C VAL A 74 19.19 5.03 -4.01
N CYS A 75 19.54 4.53 -2.83
CA CYS A 75 19.60 3.10 -2.53
C CYS A 75 18.65 2.71 -1.41
N ALA A 76 18.25 1.43 -1.40
CA ALA A 76 17.51 0.86 -0.28
C ALA A 76 18.47 0.47 0.84
N VAL A 77 18.22 0.96 2.05
CA VAL A 77 18.96 0.55 3.24
C VAL A 77 18.58 -0.90 3.56
N PRO A 78 19.55 -1.82 3.73
CA PRO A 78 19.27 -3.19 4.14
C PRO A 78 18.54 -3.21 5.49
N LEU A 79 17.32 -3.73 5.50
CA LEU A 79 16.52 -3.96 6.71
C LEU A 79 16.29 -5.47 6.89
N PRO A 80 16.11 -5.94 8.14
CA PRO A 80 15.82 -7.34 8.42
C PRO A 80 14.37 -7.75 8.03
N SER A 81 13.65 -6.95 7.25
CA SER A 81 12.27 -7.23 6.85
C SER A 81 12.20 -8.46 5.96
N LEU A 82 11.67 -9.57 6.50
CA LEU A 82 11.49 -10.82 5.76
C LEU A 82 10.39 -10.73 4.70
N ASN A 83 9.46 -9.77 4.84
CA ASN A 83 8.23 -9.71 4.05
C ASN A 83 8.22 -8.59 3.00
N LEU A 84 9.24 -7.72 2.98
CA LEU A 84 9.37 -6.65 2.01
C LEU A 84 10.84 -6.52 1.61
N ARG A 85 11.11 -6.63 0.31
CA ARG A 85 12.46 -6.56 -0.25
C ARG A 85 12.48 -5.66 -1.47
N VAL A 86 13.35 -4.66 -1.49
CA VAL A 86 13.57 -3.85 -2.70
C VAL A 86 14.33 -4.70 -3.72
N LEU A 87 13.81 -4.74 -4.95
CA LEU A 87 14.39 -5.49 -6.07
C LEU A 87 15.19 -4.57 -6.98
N SER A 88 14.64 -3.40 -7.29
CA SER A 88 15.32 -2.38 -8.08
C SER A 88 14.73 -1.00 -7.83
N MET A 89 15.54 0.02 -8.12
CA MET A 89 15.15 1.41 -8.10
C MET A 89 15.67 2.08 -9.36
N VAL A 90 14.85 2.92 -9.96
CA VAL A 90 15.20 3.66 -11.18
C VAL A 90 14.80 5.11 -11.00
N SER A 91 15.76 6.02 -11.13
CA SER A 91 15.50 7.46 -11.09
C SER A 91 14.68 7.87 -12.32
N LEU A 92 13.58 8.59 -12.08
CA LEU A 92 12.68 9.09 -13.12
C LEU A 92 12.65 10.62 -13.09
N SER A 93 12.23 11.23 -14.19
CA SER A 93 11.92 12.66 -14.21
C SER A 93 10.41 12.82 -14.43
N PRO A 94 9.61 13.21 -13.41
CA PRO A 94 9.97 13.47 -12.01
C PRO A 94 9.90 12.21 -11.11
N GLY A 95 10.85 12.04 -10.17
CA GLY A 95 10.73 11.11 -9.04
C GLY A 95 11.59 9.85 -9.11
N HIS A 96 11.14 8.76 -8.48
CA HIS A 96 11.84 7.47 -8.46
C HIS A 96 10.85 6.32 -8.61
N SER A 97 11.10 5.41 -9.54
CA SER A 97 10.39 4.13 -9.61
C SER A 97 11.03 3.14 -8.65
N VAL A 98 10.21 2.54 -7.79
CA VAL A 98 10.64 1.52 -6.84
C VAL A 98 9.91 0.23 -7.17
N LYS A 99 10.67 -0.85 -7.36
CA LYS A 99 10.17 -2.21 -7.50
C LYS A 99 10.57 -3.02 -6.27
N CYS A 100 9.59 -3.68 -5.66
CA CYS A 100 9.81 -4.51 -4.47
C CYS A 100 9.03 -5.82 -4.51
N GLU A 101 9.53 -6.84 -3.81
CA GLU A 101 8.81 -8.07 -3.50
C GLU A 101 8.13 -7.91 -2.14
N TYR A 102 6.85 -8.28 -2.05
CA TYR A 102 6.05 -8.29 -0.83
C TYR A 102 5.47 -9.68 -0.57
N THR A 103 5.68 -10.21 0.64
CA THR A 103 5.14 -11.51 1.07
C THR A 103 3.95 -11.31 2.00
N ALA A 104 2.75 -11.64 1.50
CA ALA A 104 1.50 -11.56 2.24
C ALA A 104 1.34 -12.77 3.17
N HIS A 105 2.00 -12.73 4.33
CA HIS A 105 2.15 -13.89 5.23
C HIS A 105 1.04 -14.02 6.29
N LYS A 106 0.23 -12.97 6.52
CA LYS A 106 -0.79 -12.92 7.57
C LYS A 106 -2.01 -12.14 7.11
N GLU A 107 -3.21 -12.57 7.49
CA GLU A 107 -4.45 -11.87 7.16
C GLU A 107 -4.59 -10.54 7.92
N GLY A 108 -5.31 -9.59 7.32
CA GLY A 108 -5.61 -8.29 7.93
C GLY A 108 -4.95 -7.12 7.19
N VAL A 109 -4.85 -5.97 7.86
CA VAL A 109 -4.13 -4.81 7.31
C VAL A 109 -2.69 -4.90 7.78
N LEU A 110 -1.77 -5.19 6.86
CA LEU A 110 -0.35 -5.27 7.14
C LEU A 110 0.36 -3.98 6.70
N LYS A 111 1.46 -3.66 7.39
CA LYS A 111 2.36 -2.56 7.08
C LYS A 111 3.78 -3.09 7.11
N GLU A 112 4.48 -2.97 6.00
CA GLU A 112 5.90 -3.30 5.89
C GLU A 112 6.67 -2.04 5.53
N GLU A 113 7.92 -1.94 5.97
CA GLU A 113 8.69 -0.71 5.87
C GLU A 113 9.98 -0.92 5.10
N MET A 114 10.33 0.05 4.26
CA MET A 114 11.65 0.18 3.67
C MET A 114 12.20 1.58 3.95
N VAL A 115 13.52 1.72 3.99
CA VAL A 115 14.19 3.01 4.09
C VAL A 115 15.03 3.22 2.85
N LEU A 116 14.88 4.38 2.23
CA LEU A 116 15.65 4.79 1.06
C LEU A 116 16.62 5.88 1.50
N ALA A 117 17.88 5.79 1.10
CA ALA A 117 18.93 6.74 1.45
C ALA A 117 19.57 7.33 0.20
N SER A 118 19.97 8.59 0.28
CA SER A 118 20.77 9.23 -0.76
C SER A 118 22.18 8.65 -0.78
N GLU A 119 22.69 8.37 -1.98
CA GLU A 119 24.10 7.99 -2.16
C GLU A 119 25.04 9.22 -2.20
N ALA A 120 24.49 10.43 -2.34
CA ALA A 120 25.26 11.68 -2.44
C ALA A 120 25.89 12.15 -1.11
N GLY A 121 25.87 11.33 -0.06
CA GLY A 121 26.69 11.52 1.14
C GLY A 121 26.12 12.39 2.25
N GLU A 122 24.94 13.02 2.07
CA GLU A 122 24.35 13.90 3.09
C GLU A 122 23.62 13.15 4.23
N GLY A 123 23.65 11.81 4.24
CA GLY A 123 22.96 10.99 5.26
C GLY A 123 21.43 11.13 5.23
N ALA A 124 20.87 11.78 4.21
CA ALA A 124 19.44 11.94 4.06
C ALA A 124 18.78 10.61 3.72
N CYS A 125 17.73 10.28 4.49
CA CYS A 125 16.90 9.10 4.25
C CYS A 125 15.42 9.45 4.30
N VAL A 126 14.62 8.59 3.69
CA VAL A 126 13.16 8.61 3.80
C VAL A 126 12.66 7.21 4.10
N LYS A 127 11.62 7.14 4.93
CA LYS A 127 10.91 5.90 5.20
C LYS A 127 9.71 5.78 4.24
N VAL A 128 9.49 4.57 3.74
CA VAL A 128 8.34 4.21 2.90
C VAL A 128 7.63 3.05 3.57
N VAL A 129 6.35 3.21 3.85
CA VAL A 129 5.49 2.19 4.44
C VAL A 129 4.56 1.64 3.37
N VAL A 130 4.68 0.35 3.06
CA VAL A 130 3.77 -0.37 2.17
C VAL A 130 2.64 -0.99 3.00
N GLN A 131 1.43 -0.47 2.83
CA GLN A 131 0.22 -0.95 3.46
C GLN A 131 -0.61 -1.78 2.48
N ALA A 132 -0.93 -3.00 2.89
CA ALA A 132 -1.76 -3.94 2.15
C ALA A 132 -2.89 -4.47 3.02
N ARG A 133 -4.07 -4.70 2.43
CA ARG A 133 -5.12 -5.51 3.03
C ARG A 133 -4.97 -6.94 2.55
N VAL A 134 -4.39 -7.81 3.37
CA VAL A 134 -4.27 -9.23 3.07
C VAL A 134 -5.58 -9.95 3.39
N MET A 135 -6.11 -10.61 2.38
CA MET A 135 -7.34 -11.40 2.44
C MET A 135 -7.02 -12.88 2.57
N GLY A 136 -7.84 -13.54 3.39
CA GLY A 136 -7.84 -14.98 3.55
C GLY A 136 -8.30 -15.71 2.29
N LYS A 137 -8.39 -17.03 2.42
CA LYS A 137 -9.01 -17.90 1.41
C LYS A 137 -10.53 -17.89 1.53
#